data_AF-A0A7Z9KBD4-F1
#
_entry.id   AF-A0A7Z9KBD4-F1
#
_cell.length_a   1.000
_cell.length_b   1.000
_cell.length_c   1.000
_cell.angle_alpha   90.00
_cell.angle_beta   90.00
_cell.angle_gamma   90.00
#
_symmetry.space_group_name_H-M   'P 1'
#
loop_
_entity.id
_entity.type
_entity.pdbx_description
1 polymer ?
#
loop_
_entity_poly.entity_id
_entity_poly.type
_entity_poly.pdbx_seq_one_letter_code
_entity_poly.pdbx_strand_id
1 'polypeptide(L)'
;MRSVRKATRRKYTPEEKIRIVLEGFRREATVNDLCRRERINPANYYSWTKELMEAGKSRLPSPVARASVRQSVGERLQRELQQEAEGRALKR
;
A
#
# COMPACT_ATOMS: atom_id res chain seq x y z
N MET A 1 3.38 49.25 -3.09
CA MET A 1 3.00 47.83 -3.31
C MET A 1 3.80 46.96 -2.36
N ARG A 2 3.13 46.22 -1.47
CA ARG A 2 3.79 45.36 -0.47
C ARG A 2 4.20 44.06 -1.16
N SER A 3 5.49 43.89 -1.46
CA SER A 3 5.99 42.66 -2.06
C SER A 3 5.91 41.52 -1.06
N VAL A 4 4.90 40.66 -1.22
CA VAL A 4 4.78 39.42 -0.45
C VAL A 4 5.87 38.48 -0.96
N ARG A 5 6.97 38.37 -0.21
CA ARG A 5 7.99 37.34 -0.45
C ARG A 5 7.33 35.99 -0.18
N LYS A 6 7.09 35.18 -1.22
CA LYS A 6 6.64 33.79 -1.08
C LYS A 6 7.65 33.06 -0.21
N ALA A 7 7.25 32.70 1.02
CA ALA A 7 8.01 31.76 1.83
C ALA A 7 8.27 30.50 0.98
N THR A 8 9.52 30.07 0.91
CA THR A 8 9.92 28.88 0.18
C THR A 8 9.13 27.69 0.73
N ARG A 9 8.25 27.10 -0.10
CA ARG A 9 7.44 25.93 0.29
C ARG A 9 8.42 24.82 0.65
N ARG A 10 8.43 24.39 1.93
CA ARG A 10 9.23 23.23 2.37
C ARG A 10 8.96 22.07 1.41
N LYS A 11 10.03 21.49 0.87
CA LYS A 11 9.97 20.27 0.05
C LYS A 11 9.97 19.09 1.01
N TYR A 12 9.02 18.18 0.81
CA TYR A 12 8.94 16.92 1.56
C TYR A 12 9.42 15.79 0.67
N THR A 13 10.34 14.96 1.15
CA THR A 13 10.74 13.74 0.45
C THR A 13 9.59 12.73 0.44
N PRO A 14 9.57 11.75 -0.48
CA PRO A 14 8.57 10.67 -0.45
C PRO A 14 8.51 9.96 0.91
N GLU A 15 9.66 9.72 1.54
CA GLU A 15 9.80 9.04 2.84
C GLU A 15 9.16 9.87 3.97
N GLU A 16 9.40 11.20 3.97
CA GLU A 16 8.75 12.10 4.92
C GLU A 16 7.23 12.10 4.75
N LYS A 17 6.72 12.15 3.50
CA LYS A 17 5.28 12.10 3.23
C LYS A 17 4.67 10.81 3.75
N ILE A 18 5.30 9.66 3.50
CA ILE A 18 4.83 8.35 3.97
C ILE A 18 4.83 8.31 5.50
N ARG A 19 5.91 8.73 6.17
CA ARG A 19 5.98 8.79 7.64
C ARG A 19 4.81 9.58 8.23
N ILE A 20 4.57 10.78 7.69
CA ILE A 20 3.50 11.68 8.15
C ILE A 20 2.12 11.06 7.94
N VAL A 21 1.85 10.49 6.76
CA VAL A 21 0.55 9.87 6.46
C VAL A 21 0.30 8.67 7.38
N LEU A 22 1.31 7.83 7.61
CA LEU A 22 1.20 6.67 8.51
C LEU A 22 0.97 7.09 9.97
N GLU A 23 1.61 8.16 10.42
CA GLU A 23 1.38 8.69 11.75
C GLU A 23 -0.06 9.22 11.93
N GLY A 24 -0.61 9.90 10.92
CA GLY A 24 -2.00 10.32 10.92
C GLY A 24 -3.00 9.15 11.01
N PHE A 25 -2.64 7.97 10.49
CA PHE A 25 -3.45 6.76 10.65
C PHE A 25 -3.41 6.13 12.04
N ARG A 26 -2.34 6.35 12.82
CA ARG A 26 -2.26 5.80 14.19
C ARG A 26 -3.25 6.45 15.16
N ARG A 27 -3.83 7.61 14.79
CA ARG A 27 -4.85 8.35 15.57
C ARG A 27 -4.39 8.75 16.99
N GLU A 28 -3.09 8.79 17.22
CA GLU A 28 -2.47 9.23 18.49
C GLU A 28 -2.56 10.76 18.68
N ALA A 29 -2.65 11.51 17.57
CA ALA A 29 -2.87 12.95 17.55
C ALA A 29 -3.92 13.31 16.50
N THR A 30 -4.58 14.46 16.65
CA THR A 30 -5.49 14.93 15.59
C THR A 30 -4.69 15.29 14.34
N VAL A 31 -5.32 15.19 13.16
CA VAL A 31 -4.68 15.62 11.90
C VAL A 31 -4.21 17.07 11.97
N ASN A 32 -4.94 17.94 12.69
CA ASN A 32 -4.55 19.33 12.87
C ASN A 32 -3.27 19.48 13.69
N ASP A 33 -3.12 18.74 14.79
CA ASP A 33 -1.92 18.80 15.63
C ASP A 33 -0.70 18.23 14.90
N LEU A 34 -0.88 17.12 14.20
CA LEU A 34 0.12 16.55 13.28
C LEU A 34 0.54 17.58 12.22
N CYS A 35 -0.44 18.25 11.59
CA CYS A 35 -0.17 19.22 10.54
C CYS A 35 0.62 20.44 11.05
N ARG A 36 0.29 20.93 12.26
CA ARG A 36 1.01 22.03 12.91
C ARG A 36 2.45 21.64 13.23
N ARG A 37 2.67 20.46 13.82
CA ARG A 37 4.01 19.96 14.19
C ARG A 37 4.90 19.76 12.97
N GLU A 38 4.35 19.16 11.91
CA GLU A 38 5.10 18.88 10.68
C GLU A 38 5.25 20.12 9.77
N ARG A 39 4.54 21.21 10.07
CA ARG A 39 4.43 22.43 9.23
C ARG A 39 3.89 22.12 7.83
N ILE A 40 2.85 21.30 7.77
CA ILE A 40 2.10 20.99 6.56
C ILE A 40 0.73 21.64 6.60
N ASN A 41 0.21 22.00 5.42
CA ASN A 41 -1.19 22.35 5.28
C ASN A 41 -2.02 21.04 5.32
N PRO A 42 -3.12 20.95 6.09
CA PRO A 42 -4.01 19.79 6.10
C PRO A 42 -4.45 19.31 4.71
N ALA A 43 -4.63 20.22 3.75
CA ALA A 43 -4.96 19.85 2.36
C ALA A 43 -3.87 18.97 1.71
N ASN A 44 -2.59 19.22 2.01
CA ASN A 44 -1.49 18.38 1.50
C ASN A 44 -1.54 16.99 2.15
N TYR A 45 -1.82 16.90 3.45
CA TYR A 45 -1.95 15.61 4.15
C TYR A 45 -3.03 14.74 3.49
N TYR A 46 -4.21 15.30 3.25
CA TYR A 46 -5.29 14.56 2.61
C TYR A 46 -4.99 14.20 1.15
N SER A 47 -4.31 15.09 0.40
CA SER A 47 -3.83 14.78 -0.96
C SER A 47 -2.89 13.58 -0.97
N TRP A 48 -1.86 13.59 -0.11
CA TRP A 48 -0.91 12.49 -0.02
C TRP A 48 -1.55 11.20 0.47
N THR A 49 -2.49 11.30 1.41
CA THR A 49 -3.27 10.14 1.88
C THR A 49 -4.04 9.49 0.73
N LYS A 50 -4.69 10.30 -0.11
CA LYS A 50 -5.40 9.81 -1.31
C LYS A 50 -4.46 9.17 -2.31
N GLU A 51 -3.36 9.85 -2.64
CA GLU A 51 -2.34 9.35 -3.58
C GLU A 51 -1.76 8.01 -3.09
N LEU A 52 -1.44 7.89 -1.80
CA LEU A 52 -0.92 6.67 -1.20
C LEU A 52 -1.92 5.51 -1.29
N MET A 53 -3.20 5.77 -1.01
CA MET A 53 -4.25 4.75 -1.07
C MET A 53 -4.51 4.27 -2.49
N GLU A 54 -4.54 5.18 -3.47
CA GLU A 54 -4.74 4.81 -4.88
C GLU A 54 -3.55 4.02 -5.43
N ALA A 55 -2.32 4.45 -5.10
CA ALA A 55 -1.11 3.71 -5.44
C ALA A 55 -1.07 2.33 -4.76
N GLY A 56 -1.53 2.22 -3.51
CA GLY A 56 -1.65 0.95 -2.80
C GLY A 56 -2.67 0.02 -3.47
N LYS A 57 -3.86 0.53 -3.79
CA LYS A 57 -4.93 -0.24 -4.44
C LYS A 57 -4.52 -0.77 -5.81
N SER A 58 -3.87 0.05 -6.64
CA SER A 58 -3.46 -0.35 -7.99
C SER A 58 -2.39 -1.44 -8.02
N ARG A 59 -1.59 -1.58 -6.93
CA ARG A 59 -0.55 -2.61 -6.80
C ARG A 59 -1.05 -3.92 -6.20
N LEU A 60 -2.25 -3.94 -5.60
CA LEU A 60 -2.83 -5.17 -5.09
C LEU A 60 -3.40 -5.99 -6.25
N PRO A 61 -3.02 -7.28 -6.40
CA PRO A 61 -3.56 -8.11 -7.45
C PRO A 61 -5.08 -8.20 -7.31
N SER A 62 -5.81 -8.03 -8.42
CA SER A 62 -7.28 -8.11 -8.42
C SER A 62 -7.79 -9.39 -7.75
N PRO A 63 -8.96 -9.38 -7.08
CA PRO A 63 -9.60 -10.60 -6.58
C PRO A 63 -9.62 -11.74 -7.62
N VAL A 64 -9.85 -11.41 -8.90
CA VAL A 64 -9.85 -12.36 -10.01
C VAL A 64 -8.45 -12.94 -10.25
N ALA A 65 -7.43 -12.09 -10.29
CA ALA A 65 -6.04 -12.52 -10.45
C ALA A 65 -5.60 -13.43 -9.30
N ARG A 66 -5.98 -13.09 -8.06
CA ARG A 66 -5.71 -13.92 -6.88
C ARG A 66 -6.43 -15.27 -6.93
N ALA A 67 -7.68 -15.29 -7.36
CA ALA A 67 -8.45 -16.51 -7.50
C ALA A 67 -7.86 -17.42 -8.59
N SER A 68 -7.48 -16.86 -9.73
CA SER A 68 -6.82 -17.59 -10.81
C SER A 68 -5.50 -18.22 -10.37
N VAL A 69 -4.65 -17.48 -9.65
CA VAL A 69 -3.40 -18.04 -9.08
C VAL A 69 -3.70 -19.15 -8.08
N ARG A 70 -4.70 -18.98 -7.21
CA ARG A 70 -5.09 -20.03 -6.26
C ARG A 70 -5.58 -21.29 -6.97
N GLN A 71 -6.38 -21.13 -8.03
CA GLN A 71 -6.88 -22.24 -8.83
C GLN A 71 -5.74 -22.99 -9.53
N SER A 72 -4.83 -22.29 -10.21
CA SER A 72 -3.72 -22.93 -10.92
C SER A 72 -2.75 -23.64 -9.97
N VAL A 73 -2.48 -23.06 -8.80
CA VAL A 73 -1.69 -23.71 -7.75
C VAL A 73 -2.42 -24.96 -7.21
N GLY A 74 -3.74 -24.88 -7.00
CA GLY A 74 -4.55 -26.01 -6.57
C GLY A 74 -4.54 -27.18 -7.57
N GLU A 75 -4.75 -26.89 -8.85
CA GLU A 75 -4.71 -27.88 -9.94
C GLU A 75 -3.34 -28.55 -10.04
N ARG A 76 -2.26 -27.76 -9.93
CA ARG A 76 -0.89 -28.29 -9.94
C ARG A 76 -0.66 -29.26 -8.78
N LEU A 77 -1.06 -28.87 -7.57
CA LEU A 77 -0.89 -29.72 -6.38
C LEU A 77 -1.69 -31.02 -6.50
N GLN A 78 -2.92 -30.97 -7.04
CA GLN A 78 -3.72 -32.17 -7.27
C GLN A 78 -3.04 -33.14 -8.24
N ARG A 79 -2.44 -32.64 -9.31
CA ARG A 79 -1.68 -33.48 -10.27
C ARG A 79 -0.46 -34.12 -9.63
N GLU A 80 0.30 -33.36 -8.83
CA GLU A 80 1.47 -33.87 -8.11
C GLU A 80 1.05 -35.01 -7.16
N LEU A 81 -0.04 -34.86 -6.40
CA LEU A 81 -0.57 -35.90 -5.51
C LEU A 81 -1.04 -37.16 -6.27
N GLN A 82 -1.66 -37.00 -7.44
CA GLN A 82 -2.07 -38.12 -8.28
C GLN A 82 -0.86 -38.92 -8.79
N GLN A 83 0.17 -38.23 -9.27
CA GLN A 83 1.41 -38.85 -9.73
C GLN A 83 2.13 -39.60 -8.60
N GLU A 84 2.16 -39.04 -7.39
CA GLU A 84 2.72 -39.73 -6.23
C GLU A 84 1.95 -40.99 -5.84
N ALA A 85 0.62 -40.97 -5.96
CA ALA A 85 -0.22 -42.13 -5.69
C ALA A 85 -0.01 -43.24 -6.73
N GLU A 86 0.02 -42.89 -8.01
CA GLU A 86 0.28 -43.81 -9.13
C GLU A 86 1.68 -44.44 -9.04
N GLY A 87 2.70 -43.62 -8.77
CA GLY A 87 4.08 -44.10 -8.60
C GLY A 87 4.27 -45.00 -7.37
N ARG A 88 3.44 -44.84 -6.33
CA ARG A 88 3.45 -45.70 -5.13
C ARG A 88 2.74 -47.03 -5.37
N ALA A 89 1.71 -47.04 -6.23
CA ALA A 89 1.00 -48.25 -6.62
C ALA A 89 1.86 -49.17 -7.51
N LEU A 90 2.69 -48.60 -8.39
CA LEU A 90 3.57 -49.35 -9.30
C LEU A 90 4.79 -50.00 -8.60
N LYS A 91 5.10 -49.58 -7.38
CA LYS A 91 6.21 -50.10 -6.56
C LYS A 91 5.80 -51.19 -5.57
N ARG A 92 4.54 -51.63 -5.59
CA ARG A 92 3.99 -52.74 -4.79
C ARG A 92 3.83 -53.97 -5.67
#